data_AF-W2XHB5-F1
#
_entry.id   AF-W2XHB5-F1
#
_cell.length_a   1.000
_cell.length_b   1.000
_cell.length_c   1.000
_cell.angle_alpha   90.00
_cell.angle_beta   90.00
_cell.angle_gamma   90.00
#
_symmetry.space_group_name_H-M   'P 1'
#
loop_
_entity.id
_entity.type
_entity.pdbx_description
1 polymer ?
#
loop_
_entity_poly.entity_id
_entity_poly.type
_entity_poly.pdbx_seq_one_letter_code
_entity_poly.pdbx_strand_id
1 'polypeptide(L)'
;MTLQEKLMQTSSENLEQRRTSWTFIRSLLWKNWLIKNRQPAATACEVLVPTFFILLLGILKLLTTTVDVPAGWSDDADNTAGTRYNLFQPTGRNIEWVDADLPKFALHESTMTGLMLKLARQSIDDGLRLEELSASDLTACRTGVL
;
A
#
# COMPACT_ATOMS: atom_id res chain seq x y z
N MET A 1 -57.00 7.24 -33.84
CA MET A 1 -56.25 6.67 -32.69
C MET A 1 -55.53 7.80 -31.99
N THR A 2 -55.88 8.03 -30.73
CA THR A 2 -55.23 9.07 -29.90
C THR A 2 -53.86 8.56 -29.43
N LEU A 3 -52.93 9.48 -29.11
CA LEU A 3 -51.59 9.09 -28.62
C LEU A 3 -51.64 8.21 -27.37
N GLN A 4 -52.68 8.38 -26.54
CA GLN A 4 -52.88 7.57 -25.35
C GLN A 4 -53.22 6.11 -25.69
N GLU A 5 -54.02 5.86 -26.73
CA GLU A 5 -54.32 4.51 -27.19
C GLU A 5 -53.06 3.79 -27.71
N LYS A 6 -52.20 4.50 -28.45
CA LYS A 6 -50.92 3.93 -28.91
C LYS A 6 -49.97 3.58 -27.75
N LEU A 7 -49.85 4.47 -26.76
CA LEU A 7 -49.04 4.21 -25.57
C LEU A 7 -49.58 3.03 -24.75
N MET A 8 -50.90 2.93 -24.59
CA MET A 8 -51.52 1.83 -23.87
C MET A 8 -51.30 0.50 -24.61
N GLN A 9 -51.50 0.46 -25.93
CA GLN A 9 -51.31 -0.74 -26.74
C GLN A 9 -49.87 -1.26 -26.73
N THR A 10 -48.89 -0.36 -26.89
CA THR A 10 -47.46 -0.72 -26.77
C THR A 10 -47.11 -1.23 -25.37
N SER A 11 -47.67 -0.64 -24.30
CA SER A 11 -47.43 -1.12 -22.94
C SER A 11 -47.97 -2.53 -22.70
N SER A 12 -49.17 -2.84 -23.20
CA SER A 12 -49.77 -4.17 -23.09
C SER A 12 -48.98 -5.22 -23.88
N GLU A 13 -48.52 -4.91 -25.08
CA GLU A 13 -47.70 -5.82 -25.89
C GLU A 13 -46.37 -6.18 -25.20
N ASN A 14 -45.70 -5.18 -24.59
CA ASN A 14 -44.49 -5.41 -23.79
C ASN A 14 -44.75 -6.27 -22.55
N LEU A 15 -45.89 -6.09 -21.87
CA LEU A 15 -46.26 -6.88 -20.70
C LEU A 15 -46.57 -8.35 -21.07
N GLU A 16 -47.28 -8.58 -22.16
CA GLU A 16 -47.54 -9.94 -22.66
C GLU A 16 -46.25 -10.61 -23.18
N GLN A 17 -45.37 -9.87 -23.86
CA GLN A 17 -44.03 -10.37 -24.25
C GLN A 17 -43.17 -10.71 -23.01
N ARG A 18 -43.27 -9.93 -21.93
CA ARG A 18 -42.56 -10.21 -20.69
C ARG A 18 -43.15 -11.41 -19.95
N ARG A 19 -44.48 -11.56 -19.94
CA ARG A 19 -45.19 -12.72 -19.37
C ARG A 19 -44.79 -14.02 -20.07
N THR A 20 -44.74 -14.02 -21.41
CA THR A 20 -44.30 -15.16 -22.22
C THR A 20 -42.79 -15.45 -22.05
N SER A 21 -41.96 -14.42 -21.91
CA SER A 21 -40.54 -14.58 -21.60
C SER A 21 -40.33 -15.20 -20.21
N TRP A 22 -41.15 -14.81 -19.22
CA TRP A 22 -41.04 -15.35 -17.86
C TRP A 22 -41.48 -16.81 -17.77
N THR A 23 -42.55 -17.20 -18.46
CA THR A 23 -42.98 -18.62 -18.53
C THR A 23 -41.93 -19.48 -19.24
N PHE A 24 -41.26 -18.94 -20.27
CA PHE A 24 -40.12 -19.59 -20.92
C PHE A 24 -38.89 -19.71 -20.01
N ILE A 25 -38.50 -18.63 -19.31
CA ILE A 25 -37.38 -18.67 -18.36
C ILE A 25 -37.67 -19.68 -17.25
N ARG A 26 -38.89 -19.72 -16.73
CA ARG A 26 -39.30 -20.67 -15.70
C ARG A 26 -39.20 -22.11 -16.19
N SER A 27 -39.62 -22.43 -17.41
CA SER A 27 -39.50 -23.78 -17.95
C SER A 27 -38.04 -24.18 -18.20
N LEU A 28 -37.20 -23.24 -18.61
CA LEU A 28 -35.77 -23.44 -18.83
C LEU A 28 -35.01 -23.66 -17.50
N LEU A 29 -35.34 -22.89 -16.46
CA LEU A 29 -34.82 -23.10 -15.10
C LEU A 29 -35.29 -24.43 -14.51
N TRP A 30 -36.56 -24.81 -14.70
CA TRP A 30 -37.08 -26.10 -14.24
C TRP A 30 -36.36 -27.27 -14.93
N LYS A 31 -36.11 -27.15 -16.24
CA LYS A 31 -35.32 -28.13 -17.00
C LYS A 31 -33.89 -28.22 -16.46
N ASN A 32 -33.21 -27.09 -16.28
CA ASN A 32 -31.85 -27.05 -15.74
C ASN A 32 -31.79 -27.59 -14.30
N TRP A 33 -32.80 -27.31 -13.49
CA TRP A 33 -32.91 -27.84 -12.13
C TRP A 33 -33.06 -29.36 -12.12
N LEU A 34 -33.90 -29.91 -13.00
CA LEU A 34 -34.12 -31.34 -13.11
C LEU A 34 -32.86 -32.08 -13.60
N ILE A 35 -32.09 -31.47 -14.51
CA ILE A 35 -30.78 -31.97 -14.94
C ILE A 35 -29.79 -31.97 -13.76
N LYS A 36 -29.75 -30.87 -13.00
CA LYS A 36 -28.85 -30.71 -11.85
C LYS A 36 -29.18 -31.71 -10.72
N ASN A 37 -30.46 -31.99 -10.47
CA ASN A 37 -30.90 -32.97 -9.46
C ASN A 37 -30.58 -34.44 -9.82
N ARG A 38 -30.40 -34.76 -11.11
CA ARG A 38 -30.03 -36.11 -11.56
C ARG A 38 -28.54 -36.42 -11.40
N GLN A 39 -27.70 -35.41 -11.21
CA GLN A 39 -26.26 -35.57 -11.05
C GLN A 39 -25.79 -34.98 -9.72
N PRO A 40 -26.24 -35.52 -8.57
CA PRO A 40 -25.92 -34.97 -7.26
C PRO A 40 -24.41 -34.95 -6.99
N ALA A 41 -23.67 -35.94 -7.51
CA ALA A 41 -22.21 -35.98 -7.41
C ALA A 41 -21.51 -34.79 -8.09
N ALA A 42 -21.96 -34.40 -9.29
CA ALA A 42 -21.39 -33.24 -9.99
C ALA A 42 -21.70 -31.94 -9.25
N THR A 43 -22.92 -31.80 -8.70
CA THR A 43 -23.30 -30.64 -7.89
C THR A 43 -22.55 -30.56 -6.58
N ALA A 44 -22.28 -31.71 -5.94
CA ALA A 44 -21.49 -31.78 -4.73
C ALA A 44 -20.06 -31.33 -5.01
N CYS A 45 -19.43 -31.78 -6.10
CA CYS A 45 -18.10 -31.32 -6.50
C CYS A 45 -18.05 -29.81 -6.83
N GLU A 46 -19.09 -29.27 -7.49
CA GLU A 46 -19.18 -27.83 -7.80
C GLU A 46 -19.18 -26.95 -6.54
N VAL A 47 -19.73 -27.44 -5.42
CA VAL A 47 -19.74 -26.74 -4.12
C VAL A 47 -18.51 -27.10 -3.27
N LEU A 48 -18.09 -28.36 -3.27
CA LEU A 48 -16.98 -28.85 -2.46
C LEU A 48 -15.64 -28.25 -2.89
N VAL A 49 -15.41 -28.06 -4.19
CA VAL A 49 -14.16 -27.48 -4.69
C VAL A 49 -13.92 -26.06 -4.15
N PRO A 50 -14.82 -25.08 -4.37
CA PRO A 50 -14.61 -23.72 -3.86
C PRO A 50 -14.57 -23.67 -2.33
N THR A 51 -15.42 -24.45 -1.64
CA THR A 51 -15.41 -24.50 -0.16
C THR A 51 -14.11 -25.09 0.38
N PHE A 52 -13.56 -26.13 -0.25
CA PHE A 52 -12.26 -26.70 0.10
C PHE A 52 -11.14 -25.67 -0.02
N PHE A 53 -11.07 -24.93 -1.13
CA PHE A 53 -10.06 -23.89 -1.31
C PHE A 53 -10.19 -22.75 -0.30
N ILE A 54 -11.42 -22.32 0.01
CA ILE A 54 -11.67 -21.29 1.04
C ILE A 54 -11.18 -21.78 2.41
N LEU A 55 -11.49 -23.02 2.79
CA LEU A 55 -11.04 -23.61 4.05
C LEU A 55 -9.52 -23.77 4.08
N LEU A 56 -8.92 -24.26 3.00
CA LEU A 56 -7.47 -24.44 2.89
C LEU A 56 -6.73 -23.11 3.02
N LEU A 57 -7.17 -22.07 2.30
CA LEU A 57 -6.60 -20.72 2.42
C LEU A 57 -6.86 -20.12 3.81
N GLY A 58 -8.02 -20.39 4.41
CA GLY A 58 -8.34 -19.98 5.77
C GLY A 58 -7.40 -20.60 6.81
N ILE A 59 -7.12 -21.89 6.69
CA ILE A 59 -6.17 -22.61 7.56
C ILE A 59 -4.74 -22.09 7.33
N LEU A 60 -4.35 -21.89 6.06
CA LEU A 60 -3.02 -21.35 5.74
C LEU A 60 -2.84 -19.94 6.36
N LYS A 61 -3.89 -19.13 6.37
CA LYS A 61 -3.88 -17.82 7.04
C LYS A 61 -3.69 -17.91 8.55
N LEU A 62 -4.13 -18.98 9.22
CA LEU A 62 -3.86 -19.19 10.65
C LEU A 62 -2.39 -19.49 10.94
N LEU A 63 -1.65 -19.99 9.95
CA LEU A 63 -0.21 -20.25 10.08
C LEU A 63 0.63 -19.00 9.83
N THR A 64 0.08 -17.97 9.17
CA THR A 64 0.76 -16.71 8.93
C THR A 64 0.48 -15.72 10.05
N THR A 65 1.53 -15.16 10.66
CA THR A 65 1.39 -14.10 11.66
C THR A 65 1.10 -12.76 10.97
N THR A 66 -0.05 -12.15 11.27
CA THR A 66 -0.31 -10.76 10.88
C THR A 66 0.45 -9.84 11.83
N VAL A 67 1.42 -9.11 11.31
CA VAL A 67 2.13 -8.09 12.07
C VAL A 67 1.41 -6.76 11.83
N ASP A 68 0.82 -6.20 12.88
CA ASP A 68 0.23 -4.87 12.82
C ASP A 68 1.36 -3.83 12.71
N VAL A 69 1.48 -3.21 11.54
CA VAL A 69 2.44 -2.12 11.28
C VAL A 69 1.72 -0.79 11.50
N PRO A 70 2.01 -0.07 12.60
CA PRO A 70 1.43 1.25 12.83
C PRO A 70 1.98 2.28 11.82
N ALA A 71 1.24 3.36 11.57
CA ALA A 71 1.63 4.39 10.60
C ALA A 71 3.05 4.93 10.86
N GLY A 72 3.91 4.87 9.84
CA GLY A 72 5.33 5.22 9.92
C GLY A 72 6.14 4.51 8.82
N TRP A 73 7.46 4.66 8.85
CA TRP A 73 8.35 3.90 7.98
C TRP A 73 8.72 2.60 8.70
N SER A 74 8.50 1.46 8.05
CA SER A 74 8.88 0.14 8.54
C SER A 74 10.20 -0.32 7.92
N ASP A 75 10.91 -1.20 8.62
CA ASP A 75 12.19 -1.77 8.19
C ASP A 75 12.11 -3.30 8.20
N ASP A 76 12.93 -3.98 7.40
CA ASP A 76 12.90 -5.45 7.22
C ASP A 76 13.55 -6.22 8.40
N ALA A 77 13.92 -5.50 9.47
CA ALA A 77 14.78 -6.01 10.54
C ALA A 77 14.13 -7.11 11.40
N ASP A 78 12.82 -7.04 11.66
CA ASP A 78 12.11 -8.03 12.48
C ASP A 78 10.72 -8.33 11.93
N ASN A 79 10.57 -9.51 11.31
CA ASN A 79 9.31 -10.00 10.74
C ASN A 79 8.26 -10.41 11.80
N THR A 80 8.57 -10.21 13.10
CA THR A 80 7.75 -10.67 14.22
C THR A 80 7.15 -9.50 15.01
N ALA A 81 7.69 -8.28 14.87
CA ALA A 81 7.19 -7.07 15.52
C ALA A 81 7.11 -5.93 14.51
N GLY A 82 5.96 -5.26 14.44
CA GLY A 82 5.75 -4.14 13.53
C GLY A 82 6.63 -2.97 13.94
N THR A 83 7.76 -2.81 13.28
CA THR A 83 8.64 -1.68 13.56
C THR A 83 8.08 -0.43 12.88
N ARG A 84 7.98 0.67 13.64
CA ARG A 84 7.69 2.00 13.10
C ARG A 84 8.78 2.96 13.51
N TYR A 85 9.23 3.74 12.54
CA TYR A 85 10.18 4.81 12.75
C TYR A 85 9.64 6.09 12.12
N ASN A 86 9.92 7.22 12.75
CA ASN A 86 9.69 8.54 12.16
C ASN A 86 11.00 9.08 11.55
N LEU A 87 10.88 10.06 10.66
CA LEU A 87 12.05 10.69 10.02
C LEU A 87 13.01 11.32 11.04
N PHE A 88 12.48 11.74 12.19
CA PHE A 88 13.20 12.43 13.25
C PHE A 88 13.65 11.49 14.37
N GLN A 89 13.72 10.18 14.14
CA GLN A 89 14.00 9.26 15.22
C GLN A 89 15.47 9.44 15.66
N PRO A 90 15.71 9.90 16.90
CA PRO A 90 17.04 10.29 17.34
C PRO A 90 17.95 9.08 17.59
N THR A 91 17.38 7.88 17.66
CA THR A 91 18.09 6.64 17.98
C THR A 91 17.86 5.58 16.90
N GLY A 92 18.94 5.08 16.29
CA GLY A 92 18.85 3.90 15.41
C GLY A 92 20.08 3.59 14.56
N ARG A 93 21.21 4.28 14.78
CA ARG A 93 22.53 3.83 14.31
C ARG A 93 23.47 3.78 15.50
N ASN A 94 24.22 2.70 15.63
CA ASN A 94 25.28 2.60 16.61
C ASN A 94 26.61 2.53 15.85
N ILE A 95 27.50 3.48 16.14
CA ILE A 95 28.85 3.52 15.60
C ILE A 95 29.79 3.35 16.78
N GLU A 96 30.62 2.31 16.77
CA GLU A 96 31.44 1.89 17.93
C GLU A 96 32.33 3.01 18.50
N TRP A 97 32.76 3.94 17.65
CA TRP A 97 33.66 5.06 18.01
C TRP A 97 32.94 6.39 18.29
N VAL A 98 31.61 6.41 18.35
CA VAL A 98 30.83 7.61 18.67
C VAL A 98 29.96 7.33 19.89
N ASP A 99 30.31 7.94 21.03
CA ASP A 99 29.58 7.81 22.31
C ASP A 99 28.42 8.83 22.38
N ALA A 100 27.53 8.77 21.38
CA ALA A 100 26.34 9.61 21.31
C ALA A 100 25.21 8.89 20.57
N ASP A 101 23.97 9.17 20.96
CA ASP A 101 22.77 8.69 20.26
C ASP A 101 22.72 9.28 18.85
N LEU A 102 22.92 8.44 17.83
CA LEU A 102 22.90 8.83 16.44
C LEU A 102 21.51 8.56 15.82
N PRO A 103 21.01 9.50 14.99
CA PRO A 103 19.72 9.36 14.34
C PRO A 103 19.70 8.13 13.42
N LYS A 104 18.56 7.43 13.40
CA LYS A 104 18.38 6.25 12.53
C LYS A 104 18.62 6.60 11.05
N PHE A 105 18.11 7.76 10.65
CA PHE A 105 18.25 8.32 9.31
C PHE A 105 19.19 9.54 9.38
N ALA A 106 20.44 9.38 8.92
CA ALA A 106 21.46 10.42 8.98
C ALA A 106 21.35 11.47 7.84
N LEU A 107 20.38 11.32 6.93
CA LEU A 107 20.07 12.28 5.89
C LEU A 107 18.86 13.10 6.33
N HIS A 108 19.11 14.18 7.08
CA HIS A 108 18.07 15.16 7.44
C HIS A 108 17.56 15.95 6.22
N GLU A 109 18.20 15.87 5.03
CA GLU A 109 17.84 16.74 3.91
C GLU A 109 17.89 16.01 2.58
N SER A 110 16.72 15.87 1.96
CA SER A 110 16.58 15.54 0.54
C SER A 110 16.66 16.78 -0.36
N THR A 111 16.97 17.97 0.18
CA THR A 111 16.99 19.22 -0.61
C THR A 111 18.37 19.86 -0.60
N MET A 112 18.84 20.22 -1.79
CA MET A 112 20.07 20.99 -2.03
C MET A 112 20.14 22.26 -1.15
N THR A 113 18.99 22.87 -0.85
CA THR A 113 18.86 24.06 -0.03
C THR A 113 19.39 23.87 1.39
N GLY A 114 19.11 22.74 2.00
CA GLY A 114 19.57 22.45 3.35
C GLY A 114 21.08 22.19 3.40
N LEU A 115 21.60 21.42 2.43
CA LEU A 115 23.04 21.18 2.30
C LEU A 115 23.79 22.51 2.14
N MET A 116 23.25 23.42 1.33
CA MET A 116 23.80 24.77 1.17
C MET A 116 23.74 25.58 2.47
N LEU A 117 22.65 25.48 3.24
CA LEU A 117 22.52 26.17 4.53
C LEU A 117 23.51 25.63 5.57
N LYS A 118 23.70 24.31 5.63
CA LYS A 118 24.68 23.67 6.52
C LYS A 118 26.11 24.08 6.15
N LEU A 119 26.47 24.00 4.87
CA LEU A 119 27.79 24.42 4.39
C LEU A 119 28.03 25.92 4.65
N ALA A 120 27.00 26.76 4.48
CA ALA A 120 27.10 28.18 4.79
C ALA A 120 27.27 28.45 6.29
N ARG A 121 26.62 27.69 7.17
CA ARG A 121 26.84 27.82 8.61
C ARG A 121 28.26 27.37 9.00
N GLN A 122 28.71 26.25 8.45
CA GLN A 122 30.04 25.74 8.71
C GLN A 122 31.13 26.71 8.25
N SER A 123 30.97 27.36 7.09
CA SER A 123 31.94 28.36 6.63
C SER A 123 32.02 29.59 7.54
N ILE A 124 30.93 29.98 8.21
CA ILE A 124 30.94 31.05 9.20
C ILE A 124 31.67 30.61 10.47
N ASP A 125 31.34 29.43 11.00
CA ASP A 125 31.97 28.92 12.22
C ASP A 125 33.49 28.70 12.02
N ASP A 126 33.90 28.16 10.86
CA ASP A 126 35.31 28.01 10.49
C ASP A 126 35.99 29.40 10.29
N GLY A 127 35.25 30.38 9.76
CA GLY A 127 35.70 31.76 9.62
C GLY A 127 35.92 32.49 10.95
N LEU A 128 35.15 32.15 11.99
CA LEU A 128 35.35 32.69 13.34
C LEU A 128 36.59 32.09 14.02
N ARG A 129 37.07 30.94 13.57
CA ARG A 129 38.22 30.21 14.15
C ARG A 129 39.52 30.38 13.37
N LEU A 130 39.61 31.40 12.51
CA LEU A 130 40.81 31.68 11.70
C LEU A 130 42.07 31.96 12.54
N GLU A 131 41.92 32.37 13.79
CA GLU A 131 43.03 32.60 14.72
C GLU A 131 43.66 31.30 15.25
N GLU A 132 42.96 30.17 15.11
CA GLU A 132 43.45 28.85 15.52
C GLU A 132 44.28 28.17 14.42
N LEU A 133 44.35 28.76 13.21
CA LEU A 133 45.12 28.21 12.09
C LEU A 133 46.61 28.45 12.24
N SER A 134 47.41 27.49 11.75
CA SER A 134 48.85 27.65 11.63
C SER A 134 49.20 28.81 10.68
N ALA A 135 50.37 29.43 10.85
CA ALA A 135 50.77 30.57 10.03
C ALA A 135 50.80 30.25 8.52
N SER A 136 51.17 29.02 8.14
CA SER A 136 51.14 28.55 6.76
C SER A 136 49.71 28.41 6.22
N ASP A 137 48.80 27.85 7.01
CA ASP A 137 47.42 27.60 6.57
C ASP A 137 46.62 28.91 6.49
N LEU A 138 46.90 29.85 7.39
CA LEU A 138 46.32 31.19 7.35
C LEU A 138 46.76 31.94 6.08
N THR A 139 48.04 31.84 5.70
CA THR A 139 48.51 32.43 4.44
C THR A 139 47.83 31.80 3.22
N ALA A 140 47.71 30.47 3.17
CA ALA A 140 47.02 29.76 2.09
C ALA A 140 45.53 30.13 2.01
N CYS A 141 44.87 30.26 3.16
CA CYS A 141 43.46 30.67 3.25
C CYS A 141 43.25 32.09 2.70
N ARG A 142 44.13 33.05 3.03
CA ARG A 142 44.02 34.44 2.57
C ARG A 142 44.31 34.61 1.08
N THR A 143 45.26 33.86 0.54
CA THR A 143 45.62 33.96 -0.89
C THR A 143 44.68 33.20 -1.79
N GLY A 144 43.81 32.34 -1.22
CA GLY A 144 43.06 31.35 -1.97
C GLY A 144 43.97 30.22 -2.45
N VAL A 145 43.43 29.01 -2.53
CA VAL A 145 44.08 27.91 -3.24
C VAL A 145 43.78 28.11 -4.73
N LEU A 146 44.82 28.31 -5.54
CA LEU A 146 44.73 28.32 -7.01
C LEU A 146 44.45 26.93 -7.55
#